data_AF-A0A3C0AEP0-F1
#
_entry.id   AF-A0A3C0AEP0-F1
#
_cell.length_a   1.000
_cell.length_b   1.000
_cell.length_c   1.000
_cell.angle_alpha   90.00
_cell.angle_beta   90.00
_cell.angle_gamma   90.00
#
_symmetry.space_group_name_H-M   'P 1'
#
loop_
_entity.id
_entity.type
_entity.pdbx_description
1 polymer ?
#
loop_
_entity_poly.entity_id
_entity_poly.type
_entity_poly.pdbx_seq_one_letter_code
_entity_poly.pdbx_strand_id
1 'polypeptide(L)'
;GLNHYWGYRQVWMYWTGAISLLGGAIFLAKSGLDIGDGFAWLVGVGALFGVFDILFYMKIEEPPVTKVKEPKLKKVLMTPFQDPNFRSFISFTCFWHFAAMLGAPFISYYLLDYIGMDVFRLLLLWTCAWLGGAVFSKHLGSLADHYGNRPVLILCTAFKSTNMIGLLFLPRDPTLAFWIMVPV
;
A
#
# COMPACT_ATOMS: atom_id res chain seq x y z
N GLY A 1 -0.71 3.03 21.95
CA GLY A 1 0.59 3.71 21.83
C GLY A 1 0.67 4.48 20.53
N LEU A 2 1.87 4.91 20.16
CA LEU A 2 2.12 5.63 18.90
C LEU A 2 1.68 4.76 17.69
N ASN A 3 1.95 3.44 17.72
CA ASN A 3 1.60 2.55 16.61
C ASN A 3 0.07 2.35 16.49
N HIS A 4 -0.67 2.33 17.59
CA HIS A 4 -2.14 2.32 17.54
C HIS A 4 -2.72 3.56 16.85
N TYR A 5 -2.18 4.74 17.13
CA TYR A 5 -2.60 5.99 16.47
C TYR A 5 -2.30 5.97 14.97
N TRP A 6 -1.09 5.55 14.58
CA TRP A 6 -0.72 5.40 13.16
C TRP A 6 -1.55 4.31 12.46
N GLY A 7 -1.85 3.22 13.15
CA GLY A 7 -2.75 2.18 12.65
C GLY A 7 -4.14 2.74 12.35
N TYR A 8 -4.71 3.55 13.25
CA TYR A 8 -6.00 4.19 13.02
C TYR A 8 -5.99 5.17 11.82
N ARG A 9 -4.91 5.93 11.62
CA ARG A 9 -4.75 6.77 10.42
C ARG A 9 -4.67 5.93 9.15
N GLN A 10 -3.94 4.81 9.18
CA GLN A 10 -3.87 3.89 8.05
C GLN A 10 -5.23 3.29 7.69
N VAL A 11 -6.08 2.98 8.67
CA VAL A 11 -7.46 2.52 8.42
C VAL A 11 -8.18 3.51 7.50
N TRP A 12 -8.17 4.80 7.85
CA TRP A 12 -8.82 5.84 7.06
C TRP A 12 -8.21 5.98 5.66
N MET A 13 -6.89 5.94 5.54
CA MET A 13 -6.21 5.98 4.24
C MET A 13 -6.63 4.82 3.33
N TYR A 14 -6.71 3.60 3.88
CA TYR A 14 -7.14 2.43 3.12
C TYR A 14 -8.62 2.51 2.72
N TRP A 15 -9.50 3.00 3.60
CA TRP A 15 -10.91 3.20 3.28
C TRP A 15 -11.13 4.24 2.18
N THR A 16 -10.53 5.43 2.32
CA THR A 16 -10.63 6.47 1.30
C THR A 16 -10.10 5.97 -0.03
N GLY A 17 -9.02 5.20 0.03
CA GLY A 17 -8.44 4.58 -1.12
C GLY A 17 -9.35 3.57 -1.82
N ALA A 18 -9.94 2.64 -1.06
CA ALA A 18 -10.83 1.61 -1.58
C ALA A 18 -12.09 2.24 -2.20
N ILE A 19 -12.64 3.28 -1.56
CA ILE A 19 -13.79 4.03 -2.08
C ILE A 19 -13.43 4.73 -3.40
N SER A 20 -12.28 5.40 -3.46
CA SER A 20 -11.81 6.06 -4.69
C SER A 20 -11.59 5.07 -5.83
N LEU A 21 -11.00 3.90 -5.52
CA LEU A 21 -10.75 2.85 -6.51
C LEU A 21 -12.06 2.24 -7.03
N LEU A 22 -13.01 1.92 -6.14
CA LEU A 22 -14.34 1.44 -6.50
C LEU A 22 -15.11 2.47 -7.33
N GLY A 23 -15.07 3.74 -6.92
CA GLY A 23 -15.69 4.84 -7.66
C GLY A 23 -15.12 4.98 -9.06
N GLY A 24 -13.79 4.92 -9.21
CA GLY A 24 -13.11 4.94 -10.49
C GLY A 24 -13.46 3.73 -11.37
N ALA A 25 -13.54 2.53 -10.77
CA ALA A 25 -13.92 1.31 -11.49
C ALA A 25 -15.37 1.37 -12.01
N ILE A 26 -16.32 1.82 -11.18
CA ILE A 26 -17.73 1.98 -11.58
C ILE A 26 -17.86 3.06 -12.67
N PHE A 27 -17.13 4.16 -12.53
CA PHE A 27 -17.12 5.24 -13.50
C PHE A 27 -16.64 4.74 -14.87
N LEU A 28 -15.51 4.04 -14.93
CA LEU A 28 -15.00 3.46 -16.18
C LEU A 28 -15.96 2.41 -16.75
N ALA A 29 -16.58 1.57 -15.92
CA ALA A 29 -17.50 0.52 -16.37
C ALA A 29 -18.82 1.06 -16.94
N LYS A 30 -19.35 2.17 -16.41
CA LYS A 30 -20.67 2.71 -16.82
C LYS A 30 -20.60 3.88 -17.79
N SER A 31 -19.46 4.55 -17.91
CA SER A 31 -19.35 5.78 -18.71
C SER A 31 -19.40 5.53 -20.21
N GLY A 32 -19.00 4.34 -20.68
CA GLY A 32 -18.94 4.04 -22.12
C GLY A 32 -17.93 4.91 -22.89
N LEU A 33 -17.08 5.65 -22.16
CA LEU A 33 -16.02 6.49 -22.71
C LEU A 33 -14.86 5.63 -23.19
N ASP A 34 -14.13 6.14 -24.18
CA ASP A 34 -12.85 5.54 -24.53
C ASP A 34 -11.89 5.60 -23.33
N ILE A 35 -10.99 4.62 -23.25
CA ILE A 35 -10.10 4.45 -22.10
C ILE A 35 -9.25 5.71 -21.86
N GLY A 36 -8.86 6.40 -22.94
CA GLY A 36 -8.10 7.65 -22.87
C GLY A 36 -8.86 8.77 -22.16
N ASP A 37 -10.12 9.00 -22.53
CA ASP A 37 -10.95 10.07 -21.98
C ASP A 37 -11.37 9.77 -20.54
N GLY A 38 -11.70 8.52 -20.25
CA GLY A 38 -12.00 8.07 -18.88
C GLY A 38 -10.81 8.27 -17.94
N PHE A 39 -9.59 7.99 -18.40
CA PHE A 39 -8.37 8.23 -17.64
C PHE A 39 -8.10 9.73 -17.44
N ALA A 40 -8.30 10.56 -18.45
CA ALA A 40 -8.13 12.01 -18.34
C ALA A 40 -9.04 12.61 -17.26
N TRP A 41 -10.30 12.15 -17.17
CA TRP A 41 -11.22 12.56 -16.11
C TRP A 41 -10.73 12.16 -14.71
N LEU A 42 -10.31 10.90 -14.54
CA LEU A 42 -9.80 10.41 -13.25
C LEU A 42 -8.56 11.19 -12.79
N VAL A 43 -7.64 11.47 -13.71
CA VAL A 43 -6.45 12.29 -13.43
C VAL A 43 -6.84 13.72 -13.07
N GLY A 44 -7.78 14.33 -13.81
CA GLY A 44 -8.25 15.69 -13.53
C GLY A 44 -8.87 15.82 -12.13
N VAL A 45 -9.76 14.89 -11.76
CA VAL A 45 -10.37 14.85 -10.42
C VAL A 45 -9.31 14.61 -9.34
N GLY A 46 -8.39 13.67 -9.58
CA GLY A 46 -7.27 13.40 -8.66
C GLY A 46 -6.37 14.62 -8.44
N ALA A 47 -6.08 15.38 -9.50
CA ALA A 47 -5.28 16.61 -9.40
C ALA A 47 -5.97 17.67 -8.54
N LEU A 48 -7.29 17.85 -8.68
CA LEU A 48 -8.06 18.77 -7.84
C LEU A 48 -7.98 18.40 -6.36
N PHE A 49 -8.17 17.11 -6.03
CA PHE A 49 -8.03 16.65 -4.64
C PHE A 49 -6.60 16.83 -4.11
N GLY A 50 -5.58 16.64 -4.96
CA GLY A 50 -4.19 16.91 -4.61
C GLY A 50 -3.93 18.38 -4.25
N VAL A 51 -4.55 19.32 -4.97
CA VAL A 51 -4.47 20.75 -4.64
C VAL A 51 -5.14 21.03 -3.29
N PHE A 52 -6.32 20.46 -3.03
CA PHE A 52 -6.99 20.61 -1.74
C PHE A 52 -6.18 20.04 -0.57
N ASP A 53 -5.50 18.90 -0.76
CA ASP A 53 -4.61 18.32 0.25
C ASP A 53 -3.49 19.30 0.65
N ILE A 54 -2.82 19.91 -0.34
CA ILE A 54 -1.76 20.92 -0.10
C ILE A 54 -2.31 22.12 0.67
N LEU A 55 -3.51 22.60 0.31
CA LEU A 55 -4.15 23.71 1.02
C LEU A 55 -4.47 23.36 2.48
N PHE A 56 -4.86 22.10 2.78
CA PHE A 56 -5.06 21.66 4.16
C PHE A 56 -3.76 21.60 4.96
N TYR A 57 -2.63 21.25 4.34
CA TYR A 57 -1.33 21.25 5.02
C TYR A 57 -0.91 22.64 5.52
N MET A 58 -1.34 23.73 4.86
CA MET A 58 -1.05 25.08 5.35
C MET A 58 -1.65 25.37 6.74
N LYS A 59 -2.64 24.60 7.18
CA LYS A 59 -3.29 24.76 8.48
C LYS A 59 -2.62 23.92 9.58
N ILE A 60 -1.72 23.00 9.23
CA ILE A 60 -1.03 22.16 10.20
C ILE A 60 0.14 22.96 10.78
N GLU A 61 0.01 23.36 12.04
CA GLU A 61 1.11 24.03 12.76
C GLU A 61 2.27 23.06 12.96
N GLU A 62 3.46 23.44 12.51
CA GLU A 62 4.67 22.66 12.74
C GLU A 62 5.06 22.73 14.23
N PRO A 63 5.32 21.59 14.89
CA PRO A 63 5.82 21.60 16.26
C PRO A 63 7.17 22.33 16.31
N PRO A 64 7.45 23.10 17.37
CA PRO A 64 8.64 23.93 17.44
C PRO A 64 9.89 23.07 17.30
N VAL A 65 10.66 23.31 16.24
CA VAL A 65 11.88 22.56 15.94
C VAL A 65 12.93 22.87 17.02
N THR A 66 13.29 21.87 17.83
CA THR A 66 14.48 21.95 18.67
C THR A 66 15.70 22.05 17.78
N LYS A 67 16.26 23.26 17.65
CA LYS A 67 17.46 23.52 16.85
C LYS A 67 18.63 22.72 17.41
N VAL A 68 19.04 21.68 16.69
CA VAL A 68 20.27 20.94 16.97
C VAL A 68 21.45 21.90 16.73
N LYS A 69 22.32 22.07 17.73
CA LYS A 69 23.57 22.83 17.56
C LYS A 69 24.43 22.13 16.49
N GLU A 70 24.52 22.74 15.31
CA GLU A 70 25.41 22.37 14.20
C GLU A 70 25.24 20.93 13.67
N PRO A 71 24.19 20.65 12.89
CA PRO A 71 24.07 19.37 12.20
C PRO A 71 25.11 19.32 11.07
N LYS A 72 26.23 18.63 11.30
CA LYS A 72 27.08 18.17 10.19
C LYS A 72 26.24 17.20 9.35
N LEU A 73 25.75 17.62 8.19
CA LEU A 73 24.88 16.82 7.29
C LEU A 73 25.41 15.40 7.09
N LYS A 74 26.71 15.26 6.84
CA LYS A 74 27.39 13.96 6.71
C LYS A 74 27.21 13.07 7.95
N LYS A 75 27.29 13.65 9.16
CA LYS A 75 27.10 12.90 10.41
C LYS A 75 25.65 12.47 10.56
N VAL A 76 24.69 13.36 10.30
CA VAL A 76 23.25 13.02 10.38
C VAL A 76 22.90 11.90 9.39
N LEU A 77 23.38 11.98 8.15
CA LEU A 77 23.14 10.95 7.14
C LEU A 77 23.86 9.64 7.43
N MET A 78 25.06 9.66 8.03
CA MET A 78 25.79 8.42 8.38
C MET A 78 25.38 7.80 9.72
N THR A 79 24.77 8.56 10.64
CA THR A 79 24.29 8.05 11.94
C THR A 79 23.42 6.79 11.80
N PRO A 80 22.40 6.72 10.92
CA PRO A 80 21.62 5.50 10.73
C PRO A 80 22.43 4.31 10.21
N PHE A 81 23.50 4.55 9.44
CA PHE A 81 24.36 3.47 8.94
C PHE A 81 25.41 2.99 9.95
N GLN A 82 25.54 3.65 11.10
CA GLN A 82 26.47 3.26 12.16
C GLN A 82 25.83 2.28 13.16
N ASP A 83 24.51 2.33 13.34
CA ASP A 83 23.79 1.44 14.25
C ASP A 83 23.53 0.06 13.58
N PRO A 84 24.02 -1.05 14.14
CA PRO A 84 23.84 -2.39 13.55
C PRO A 84 22.37 -2.82 13.43
N ASN A 85 21.49 -2.42 14.37
CA ASN A 85 20.07 -2.74 14.29
C ASN A 85 19.40 -1.96 13.16
N PHE A 86 19.78 -0.70 13.00
CA PHE A 86 19.25 0.15 11.93
C PHE A 86 19.76 -0.29 10.55
N ARG A 87 21.01 -0.73 10.44
CA ARG A 87 21.56 -1.32 9.20
C ARG A 87 20.78 -2.55 8.76
N SER A 88 20.47 -3.46 9.68
CA SER A 88 19.65 -4.65 9.38
C SER A 88 18.27 -4.25 8.85
N PHE A 89 17.65 -3.23 9.45
CA PHE A 89 16.37 -2.68 8.99
C PHE A 89 16.46 -2.03 7.61
N ILE A 90 17.52 -1.27 7.31
CA ILE A 90 17.75 -0.68 5.98
C ILE A 90 17.88 -1.80 4.95
N SER A 91 18.76 -2.79 5.17
CA SER A 91 18.97 -3.88 4.22
C SER A 91 17.69 -4.67 3.95
N PHE A 92 16.92 -4.98 5.00
CA PHE A 92 15.61 -5.60 4.87
C PHE A 92 14.64 -4.73 4.05
N THR A 93 14.54 -3.44 4.35
CA THR A 93 13.62 -2.51 3.67
C THR A 93 13.97 -2.35 2.20
N CYS A 94 15.26 -2.24 1.86
CA CYS A 94 15.74 -2.18 0.49
C CYS A 94 15.43 -3.45 -0.28
N PHE A 95 15.72 -4.62 0.30
CA PHE A 95 15.42 -5.91 -0.33
C PHE A 95 13.91 -6.10 -0.55
N TRP A 96 13.11 -5.76 0.46
CA TRP A 96 11.66 -5.82 0.38
C TRP A 96 11.10 -4.90 -0.71
N HIS A 97 11.52 -3.63 -0.76
CA HIS A 97 11.07 -2.70 -1.80
C HIS A 97 11.50 -3.15 -3.19
N PHE A 98 12.72 -3.64 -3.34
CA PHE A 98 13.20 -4.17 -4.61
C PHE A 98 12.31 -5.33 -5.09
N ALA A 99 12.06 -6.32 -4.22
CA ALA A 99 11.19 -7.46 -4.55
C ALA A 99 9.74 -7.03 -4.85
N ALA A 100 9.18 -6.13 -4.04
CA ALA A 100 7.80 -5.67 -4.19
C ALA A 100 7.59 -4.84 -5.47
N MET A 101 8.51 -3.91 -5.78
CA MET A 101 8.43 -3.09 -6.99
C MET A 101 8.70 -3.91 -8.25
N LEU A 102 9.57 -4.92 -8.17
CA LEU A 102 9.78 -5.84 -9.28
C LEU A 102 8.53 -6.71 -9.50
N GLY A 103 7.93 -7.26 -8.45
CA GLY A 103 6.78 -8.18 -8.56
C GLY A 103 5.44 -7.52 -8.91
N ALA A 104 5.19 -6.29 -8.44
CA ALA A 104 3.92 -5.59 -8.62
C ALA A 104 3.38 -5.55 -10.07
N PRO A 105 4.17 -5.17 -11.10
CA PRO A 105 3.68 -5.15 -12.48
C PRO A 105 3.43 -6.56 -13.03
N PHE A 106 4.24 -7.55 -12.65
CA PHE A 106 4.09 -8.93 -13.14
C PHE A 106 2.83 -9.60 -12.61
N ILE A 107 2.39 -9.29 -11.39
CA ILE A 107 1.13 -9.83 -10.85
C ILE A 107 -0.05 -9.37 -11.72
N SER A 108 -0.10 -8.07 -12.03
CA SER A 108 -1.18 -7.51 -12.84
C SER A 108 -1.17 -8.09 -14.25
N TYR A 109 0.02 -8.20 -14.86
CA TYR A 109 0.18 -8.82 -16.17
C TYR A 109 -0.22 -10.31 -16.17
N TYR A 110 0.23 -11.08 -15.18
CA TYR A 110 -0.07 -12.51 -15.07
C TYR A 110 -1.58 -12.78 -14.90
N LEU A 111 -2.27 -12.00 -14.07
CA LEU A 111 -3.71 -12.17 -13.86
C LEU A 111 -4.51 -11.82 -15.12
N LEU A 112 -4.12 -10.77 -15.87
CA LEU A 112 -4.83 -10.37 -17.08
C LEU A 112 -4.52 -11.28 -18.28
N ASP A 113 -3.24 -11.51 -18.57
CA ASP A 113 -2.80 -12.15 -19.81
C ASP A 113 -2.73 -13.69 -19.70
N TYR A 114 -2.23 -14.21 -18.57
CA TYR A 114 -2.03 -15.65 -18.40
C TYR A 114 -3.26 -16.37 -17.84
N ILE A 115 -3.97 -15.75 -16.90
CA ILE A 115 -5.23 -16.29 -16.36
C ILE A 115 -6.43 -15.87 -17.22
N GLY A 116 -6.35 -14.74 -17.94
CA GLY A 116 -7.48 -14.21 -18.70
C GLY A 116 -8.54 -13.54 -17.80
N MET A 117 -8.14 -13.01 -16.64
CA MET A 117 -9.04 -12.26 -15.76
C MET A 117 -9.41 -10.92 -16.40
N ASP A 118 -10.66 -10.49 -16.26
CA ASP A 118 -11.08 -9.18 -16.73
C ASP A 118 -10.55 -8.05 -15.81
N VAL A 119 -10.45 -6.84 -16.38
CA VAL A 119 -10.00 -5.66 -15.64
C VAL A 119 -10.89 -5.38 -14.43
N PHE A 120 -12.20 -5.68 -14.53
CA PHE A 120 -13.14 -5.49 -13.44
C PHE A 120 -12.83 -6.39 -12.23
N ARG A 121 -12.64 -7.71 -12.40
CA ARG A 121 -12.28 -8.59 -11.28
C ARG A 121 -10.91 -8.27 -10.71
N LEU A 122 -9.95 -7.83 -11.54
CA LEU A 122 -8.66 -7.37 -11.06
C LEU A 122 -8.81 -6.16 -10.13
N LEU A 123 -9.54 -5.12 -10.55
CA LEU A 123 -9.80 -3.93 -9.73
C LEU A 123 -10.58 -4.27 -8.45
N LEU A 124 -11.52 -5.22 -8.53
CA LEU A 124 -12.27 -5.71 -7.38
C LEU A 124 -11.35 -6.44 -6.39
N LEU A 125 -10.41 -7.25 -6.88
CA LEU A 125 -9.41 -7.92 -6.05
C LEU A 125 -8.51 -6.90 -5.31
N TRP A 126 -8.03 -5.87 -6.02
CA TRP A 126 -7.28 -4.77 -5.40
C TRP A 126 -8.09 -4.04 -4.33
N THR A 127 -9.37 -3.82 -4.59
CA THR A 127 -10.29 -3.23 -3.61
C THR A 127 -10.41 -4.11 -2.36
N CYS A 128 -10.63 -5.42 -2.52
CA CYS A 128 -10.68 -6.37 -1.42
C CYS A 128 -9.39 -6.34 -0.59
N ALA A 129 -8.22 -6.27 -1.25
CA ALA A 129 -6.94 -6.13 -0.55
C ALA A 129 -6.86 -4.84 0.28
N TRP A 130 -7.38 -3.72 -0.21
CA TRP A 130 -7.40 -2.45 0.52
C TRP A 130 -8.39 -2.50 1.69
N LEU A 131 -9.56 -3.12 1.52
CA LEU A 131 -10.51 -3.37 2.60
C LEU A 131 -9.92 -4.28 3.69
N GLY A 132 -9.23 -5.35 3.31
CA GLY A 132 -8.48 -6.20 4.23
C GLY A 132 -7.45 -5.40 5.00
N GLY A 133 -6.65 -4.57 4.31
CA GLY A 133 -5.72 -3.64 4.94
C GLY A 133 -6.40 -2.70 5.95
N ALA A 134 -7.56 -2.16 5.61
CA ALA A 134 -8.33 -1.30 6.51
C ALA A 134 -8.80 -2.03 7.78
N VAL A 135 -9.27 -3.28 7.65
CA VAL A 135 -9.74 -4.08 8.81
C VAL A 135 -8.58 -4.51 9.70
N PHE A 136 -7.47 -4.96 9.10
CA PHE A 136 -6.34 -5.52 9.84
C PHE A 136 -5.34 -4.48 10.36
N SER A 137 -5.24 -3.29 9.75
CA SER A 137 -4.26 -2.25 10.14
C SER A 137 -4.36 -1.81 11.60
N LYS A 138 -5.58 -1.66 12.14
CA LYS A 138 -5.77 -1.35 13.57
C LYS A 138 -5.27 -2.47 14.48
N HIS A 139 -5.56 -3.73 14.12
CA HIS A 139 -5.15 -4.90 14.89
C HIS A 139 -3.63 -5.07 14.87
N LEU A 140 -3.00 -4.92 13.69
CA LEU A 140 -1.56 -4.98 13.53
C LEU A 140 -0.84 -3.86 14.27
N GLY A 141 -1.38 -2.63 14.27
CA GLY A 141 -0.85 -1.52 15.04
C GLY A 141 -0.90 -1.76 16.55
N SER A 142 -1.98 -2.38 17.05
CA SER A 142 -2.09 -2.80 18.46
C SER A 142 -1.12 -3.93 18.79
N LEU A 143 -0.95 -4.90 17.89
CA LEU A 143 -0.01 -6.01 18.06
C LEU A 143 1.44 -5.50 18.10
N ALA A 144 1.77 -4.49 17.29
CA ALA A 144 3.08 -3.84 17.27
C ALA A 144 3.37 -3.08 18.57
N ASP A 145 2.36 -2.45 19.17
CA ASP A 145 2.48 -1.81 20.48
C ASP A 145 2.73 -2.83 21.62
N HIS A 146 2.16 -4.04 21.54
CA HIS A 146 2.31 -5.07 22.58
C HIS A 146 3.56 -5.95 22.43
N TYR A 147 3.87 -6.40 21.21
CA TYR A 147 4.95 -7.38 20.94
C TYR A 147 6.17 -6.74 20.28
N GLY A 148 6.12 -5.44 19.98
CA GLY A 148 7.17 -4.71 19.27
C GLY A 148 7.07 -4.84 17.74
N ASN A 149 7.76 -3.94 17.03
CA ASN A 149 7.67 -3.84 15.58
C ASN A 149 8.32 -5.01 14.83
N ARG A 150 9.40 -5.59 15.39
CA ARG A 150 10.19 -6.63 14.70
C ARG A 150 9.41 -7.95 14.50
N PRO A 151 8.75 -8.54 15.51
CA PRO A 151 7.95 -9.75 15.32
C PRO A 151 6.78 -9.55 14.35
N VAL A 152 6.11 -8.39 14.42
CA VAL A 152 5.00 -8.05 13.53
C VAL A 152 5.48 -7.92 12.08
N LEU A 153 6.64 -7.31 11.85
CA LEU A 153 7.25 -7.25 10.52
C LEU A 153 7.54 -8.65 9.96
N ILE A 154 8.14 -9.54 10.76
CA ILE A 154 8.41 -10.92 10.35
C ILE A 154 7.11 -11.63 9.96
N LEU A 155 6.07 -11.52 10.79
CA LEU A 155 4.76 -12.12 10.52
C LEU A 155 4.19 -11.61 9.18
N CYS A 156 4.15 -10.30 8.97
CA CYS A 156 3.63 -9.70 7.73
C CYS A 156 4.42 -10.17 6.49
N THR A 157 5.76 -10.25 6.59
CA THR A 157 6.62 -10.69 5.48
C THR A 157 6.44 -12.16 5.15
N ALA A 158 6.21 -13.01 6.16
CA ALA A 158 5.92 -14.42 5.96
C ALA A 158 4.58 -14.58 5.24
N PHE A 159 3.52 -13.92 5.72
CA PHE A 159 2.20 -13.94 5.07
C PHE A 159 2.25 -13.46 3.61
N LYS A 160 2.95 -12.36 3.33
CA LYS A 160 3.08 -11.85 1.96
C LYS A 160 3.84 -12.83 1.05
N SER A 161 4.90 -13.46 1.56
CA SER A 161 5.65 -14.46 0.80
C SER A 161 4.78 -15.67 0.47
N THR A 162 3.94 -16.12 1.40
CA THR A 162 2.98 -17.20 1.17
C THR A 162 1.96 -16.82 0.08
N ASN A 163 1.47 -15.57 0.05
CA ASN A 163 0.60 -15.10 -1.03
C ASN A 163 1.29 -15.21 -2.40
N MET A 164 2.56 -14.80 -2.50
CA MET A 164 3.33 -14.90 -3.74
C MET A 164 3.54 -16.34 -4.22
N ILE A 165 3.66 -17.29 -3.29
CA ILE A 165 3.73 -18.72 -3.63
C ILE A 165 2.34 -19.23 -4.06
N GLY A 166 1.27 -18.76 -3.42
CA GLY A 166 -0.12 -19.08 -3.79
C GLY A 166 -0.47 -18.71 -5.23
N LEU A 167 0.08 -17.61 -5.76
CA LEU A 167 -0.05 -17.22 -7.17
C LEU A 167 0.35 -18.35 -8.15
N LEU A 168 1.35 -19.17 -7.80
CA LEU A 168 1.84 -20.24 -8.67
C LEU A 168 0.87 -21.41 -8.81
N PHE A 169 -0.02 -21.60 -7.82
CA PHE A 169 -1.00 -22.69 -7.79
C PHE A 169 -2.38 -22.26 -8.29
N LEU A 170 -2.48 -21.08 -8.90
CA LEU A 170 -3.75 -20.58 -9.39
C LEU A 170 -4.28 -21.44 -10.55
N PRO A 171 -5.54 -21.89 -10.48
CA PRO A 171 -6.19 -22.56 -11.61
C PRO A 171 -6.41 -21.57 -12.75
N ARG A 172 -6.43 -22.09 -13.99
CA ARG A 172 -6.71 -21.28 -15.20
C ARG A 172 -8.16 -20.78 -15.30
N ASP A 173 -9.05 -21.17 -14.38
CA ASP A 173 -10.41 -20.63 -14.33
C ASP A 173 -10.38 -19.25 -13.63
N PRO A 174 -10.72 -18.15 -14.32
CA PRO A 174 -10.69 -16.80 -13.76
C PRO A 174 -11.61 -16.61 -12.55
N THR A 175 -12.69 -17.39 -12.43
CA THR A 175 -13.66 -17.26 -11.35
C THR A 175 -13.14 -17.94 -10.08
N LEU A 176 -12.56 -19.13 -10.23
CA LEU A 176 -11.96 -19.87 -9.13
C LEU A 176 -10.68 -19.17 -8.64
N ALA A 177 -9.88 -18.63 -9.57
CA ALA A 177 -8.69 -17.83 -9.24
C ALA A 177 -9.05 -16.58 -8.42
N PHE A 178 -10.14 -15.89 -8.78
CA PHE A 178 -10.63 -14.74 -8.03
C PHE A 178 -10.98 -15.12 -6.58
N TRP A 179 -11.80 -16.16 -6.37
CA TRP A 179 -12.20 -16.57 -5.02
C TRP A 179 -11.05 -17.07 -4.14
N ILE A 180 -10.04 -17.70 -4.73
CA ILE A 180 -8.82 -18.10 -4.02
C ILE A 180 -8.00 -16.88 -3.60
N MET A 181 -8.01 -15.80 -4.39
CA MET A 181 -7.21 -14.60 -4.16
C MET A 181 -7.85 -13.60 -3.21
N VAL A 182 -9.18 -13.51 -3.13
CA VAL A 182 -9.87 -12.58 -2.22
C VAL A 182 -9.41 -12.67 -0.75
N PRO A 183 -9.23 -13.87 -0.14
CA PRO A 183 -8.84 -13.98 1.26
C PRO A 183 -7.32 -13.78 1.52
N VAL A 184 -6.49 -13.57 0.50
CA VAL A 184 -5.01 -13.61 0.58
C VAL A 184 -4.38 -12.23 0.32
#